data_AF-A0A6H1R0W4-F1
#
_entry.id   AF-A0A6H1R0W4-F1
#
_cell.length_a   1.000
_cell.length_b   1.000
_cell.length_c   1.000
_cell.angle_alpha   90.00
_cell.angle_beta   90.00
_cell.angle_gamma   90.00
#
_symmetry.space_group_name_H-M   'P 1'
#
loop_
_entity.id
_entity.type
_entity.pdbx_description
1 polymer ?
#
loop_
_entity_poly.entity_id
_entity_poly.type
_entity_poly.pdbx_seq_one_letter_code
_entity_poly.pdbx_strand_id
1 'polypeptide(L)'
;MSMRLDQDLTNPTTIRMGTRTADGRTEVRLTPCLIDAEAQSLYGYHSCHYLASAISGMTGGWPLVTLMARPPGGQRDLHAHTGTITPDGRVLDIWGEYSSIEAFRARWEPQINGQVTTHAPITPGQAVELVTQPGETKRHGDLWWAHNPGMTPIHQHFARTVLRRHGLNHHLRPEARTGIDHIWVETRKNIVPEQSTPDATAAPKSTATTTFSGGSVMSTLAEQARHALSLANEKATYVQGALQQARLDLDDIIAQLSQVTDTAETVMQATAIYMQAKDNLEALQGLVSTAAAATDLHAGVL
;
A
#
# COMPACT_ATOMS: atom_id res chain seq x y z
N MET A 1 -2.09 -32.33 -0.62
CA MET A 1 -1.42 -31.92 0.64
C MET A 1 -2.22 -30.76 1.21
N SER A 2 -2.71 -30.85 2.46
CA SER A 2 -3.48 -29.74 3.05
C SER A 2 -2.54 -28.60 3.41
N MET A 3 -2.86 -27.37 3.00
CA MET A 3 -2.08 -26.19 3.33
C MET A 3 -2.28 -25.83 4.81
N ARG A 4 -1.17 -25.56 5.51
CA ARG A 4 -1.21 -25.00 6.87
C ARG A 4 -1.57 -23.51 6.81
N LEU A 5 -2.58 -23.10 7.57
CA LEU A 5 -3.08 -21.72 7.65
C LEU A 5 -2.80 -21.05 9.01
N ASP A 6 -2.01 -21.73 9.84
CA ASP A 6 -1.71 -21.35 11.22
C ASP A 6 -0.31 -20.73 11.39
N GLN A 7 0.42 -20.50 10.29
CA GLN A 7 1.80 -20.00 10.34
C GLN A 7 1.83 -18.50 10.61
N ASP A 8 2.80 -18.04 11.39
CA ASP A 8 2.83 -16.65 11.86
C ASP A 8 4.22 -16.04 11.90
N LEU A 9 4.26 -14.71 11.81
CA LEU A 9 5.46 -13.91 12.04
C LEU A 9 5.62 -13.65 13.53
N THR A 10 6.64 -14.25 14.16
CA THR A 10 6.88 -14.12 15.61
C THR A 10 7.96 -13.10 15.96
N ASN A 11 8.78 -12.70 14.98
CA ASN A 11 9.87 -11.76 15.17
C ASN A 11 9.93 -10.76 14.01
N PRO A 12 10.44 -9.53 14.24
CA PRO A 12 10.73 -8.61 13.15
C PRO A 12 11.55 -9.28 12.06
N THR A 13 11.12 -9.16 10.81
CA THR A 13 11.71 -9.88 9.69
C THR A 13 11.98 -8.93 8.54
N THR A 14 13.21 -8.96 8.04
CA THR A 14 13.63 -8.19 6.88
C THR A 14 13.35 -8.97 5.61
N ILE A 15 12.65 -8.35 4.67
CA ILE A 15 12.32 -8.92 3.36
C ILE A 15 13.03 -8.13 2.28
N ARG A 16 13.82 -8.85 1.47
CA ARG A 16 14.47 -8.31 0.28
C ARG A 16 13.66 -8.66 -0.95
N MET A 17 13.28 -7.65 -1.71
CA MET A 17 12.49 -7.77 -2.92
C MET A 17 13.43 -7.74 -4.13
N GLY A 18 13.10 -8.54 -5.16
CA GLY A 18 13.86 -8.53 -6.42
C GLY A 18 13.62 -7.28 -7.26
N THR A 19 12.55 -6.54 -6.97
CA THR A 19 12.16 -5.29 -7.63
C THR A 19 11.85 -4.22 -6.58
N ARG A 20 11.99 -2.95 -6.97
CA ARG A 20 11.63 -1.81 -6.12
C ARG A 20 10.11 -1.71 -5.96
N THR A 21 9.64 -1.34 -4.78
CA THR A 21 8.27 -0.87 -4.55
C THR A 21 8.05 0.49 -5.21
N ALA A 22 6.80 0.93 -5.33
CA ALA A 22 6.48 2.24 -5.91
C ALA A 22 7.07 3.42 -5.12
N ASP A 23 7.31 3.25 -3.82
CA ASP A 23 8.03 4.21 -2.96
C ASP A 23 9.56 3.96 -2.94
N GLY A 24 10.09 3.12 -3.83
CA GLY A 24 11.53 2.97 -4.09
C GLY A 24 12.28 1.93 -3.25
N ARG A 25 11.61 1.24 -2.34
CA ARG A 25 12.25 0.30 -1.41
C ARG A 25 12.56 -1.03 -2.10
N THR A 26 13.74 -1.58 -1.84
CA THR A 26 14.12 -2.96 -2.19
C THR A 26 14.18 -3.86 -0.96
N GLU A 27 14.15 -3.28 0.23
CA GLU A 27 14.17 -3.97 1.51
C GLU A 27 13.15 -3.32 2.43
N VAL A 28 12.37 -4.16 3.13
CA VAL A 28 11.44 -3.70 4.17
C VAL A 28 11.66 -4.49 5.45
N ARG A 29 11.43 -3.86 6.60
CA ARG A 29 11.51 -4.53 7.91
C ARG A 29 10.11 -4.66 8.52
N LEU A 30 9.52 -5.84 8.39
CA LEU A 30 8.17 -6.11 8.87
C LEU A 30 8.17 -6.38 10.38
N THR A 31 7.31 -5.69 11.11
CA THR A 31 7.08 -5.91 12.54
C THR A 31 5.82 -6.75 12.75
N PRO A 32 5.86 -7.82 13.57
CA PRO A 32 4.67 -8.60 13.88
C PRO A 32 3.52 -7.73 14.40
N CYS A 33 2.32 -7.97 13.85
CA CYS A 33 1.04 -7.41 14.25
C CYS A 33 0.89 -5.89 14.01
N LEU A 34 1.83 -5.28 13.30
CA LEU A 34 1.84 -3.85 13.02
C LEU A 34 1.71 -3.62 11.50
N ILE A 35 0.71 -2.85 11.10
CA ILE A 35 0.57 -2.35 9.72
C ILE A 35 1.10 -0.92 9.72
N ASP A 36 2.42 -0.81 9.54
CA ASP A 36 3.16 0.44 9.42
C ASP A 36 3.54 0.72 7.94
N ALA A 37 4.36 1.76 7.72
CA ALA A 37 4.85 2.13 6.39
C ALA A 37 5.65 1.01 5.70
N GLU A 38 6.31 0.12 6.44
CA GLU A 38 7.07 -1.01 5.87
C GLU A 38 6.11 -2.07 5.32
N ALA A 39 5.07 -2.41 6.09
CA ALA A 39 4.02 -3.34 5.66
C ALA A 39 3.23 -2.78 4.49
N GLN A 40 2.89 -1.48 4.53
CA GLN A 40 2.21 -0.77 3.45
C GLN A 40 3.07 -0.69 2.19
N SER A 41 4.38 -0.49 2.31
CA SER A 41 5.28 -0.49 1.15
C SER A 41 5.27 -1.86 0.44
N LEU A 42 5.43 -2.96 1.20
CA LEU A 42 5.39 -4.30 0.65
C LEU A 42 4.03 -4.64 0.04
N TYR A 43 2.95 -4.53 0.82
CA TYR A 43 1.65 -5.02 0.40
C TYR A 43 0.82 -4.01 -0.37
N GLY A 44 1.17 -2.73 -0.34
CA GLY A 44 0.50 -1.69 -1.10
C GLY A 44 1.06 -1.57 -2.51
N TYR A 45 2.34 -1.87 -2.71
CA TYR A 45 3.02 -1.59 -3.97
C TYR A 45 3.69 -2.79 -4.64
N HIS A 46 3.92 -3.91 -3.95
CA HIS A 46 4.67 -5.04 -4.51
C HIS A 46 3.91 -6.38 -4.42
N SER A 47 3.28 -6.68 -3.28
CA SER A 47 2.71 -7.99 -2.98
C SER A 47 1.23 -7.96 -2.62
N CYS A 48 0.46 -6.95 -3.07
CA CYS A 48 -0.98 -6.84 -2.77
C CYS A 48 -1.77 -8.09 -3.17
N HIS A 49 -1.48 -8.66 -4.34
CA HIS A 49 -2.14 -9.88 -4.84
C HIS A 49 -1.86 -11.11 -3.98
N TYR A 50 -0.69 -11.21 -3.32
CA TYR A 50 -0.40 -12.28 -2.35
C TYR A 50 -1.21 -12.10 -1.07
N LEU A 51 -1.25 -10.87 -0.52
CA LEU A 51 -2.04 -10.59 0.69
C LEU A 51 -3.52 -10.84 0.45
N ALA A 52 -4.07 -10.33 -0.65
CA ALA A 52 -5.48 -10.52 -0.99
C ALA A 52 -5.81 -12.01 -1.17
N SER A 53 -4.94 -12.76 -1.85
CA SER A 53 -5.12 -14.21 -2.00
C SER A 53 -5.01 -14.97 -0.68
N ALA A 54 -4.14 -14.53 0.23
CA ALA A 54 -4.05 -15.09 1.59
C ALA A 54 -5.32 -14.81 2.41
N ILE A 55 -5.85 -13.58 2.38
CA ILE A 55 -7.14 -13.24 3.02
C ILE A 55 -8.23 -14.15 2.45
N SER A 56 -8.36 -14.24 1.12
CA SER A 56 -9.30 -15.13 0.45
C SER A 56 -9.18 -16.59 0.92
N GLY A 57 -7.98 -17.16 0.92
CA GLY A 57 -7.76 -18.54 1.36
C GLY A 57 -8.12 -18.78 2.84
N MET A 58 -7.87 -17.81 3.69
CA MET A 58 -8.14 -17.87 5.14
C MET A 58 -9.60 -17.64 5.50
N THR A 59 -10.38 -16.99 4.63
CA THR A 59 -11.82 -16.74 4.84
C THR A 59 -12.74 -17.69 4.05
N GLY A 60 -12.16 -18.74 3.44
CA GLY A 60 -12.94 -19.76 2.73
C GLY A 60 -13.25 -19.42 1.28
N GLY A 61 -12.45 -18.55 0.66
CA GLY A 61 -12.52 -18.22 -0.77
C GLY A 61 -13.26 -16.92 -1.05
N TRP A 62 -13.09 -15.89 -0.21
CA TRP A 62 -13.64 -14.57 -0.53
C TRP A 62 -13.15 -14.10 -1.91
N PRO A 63 -14.01 -13.54 -2.77
CA PRO A 63 -13.60 -13.10 -4.09
C PRO A 63 -12.57 -11.96 -4.01
N LEU A 64 -11.83 -11.77 -5.10
CA LEU A 64 -10.89 -10.67 -5.24
C LEU A 64 -11.40 -9.64 -6.25
N VAL A 65 -10.85 -8.43 -6.15
CA VAL A 65 -10.88 -7.41 -7.19
C VAL A 65 -9.43 -7.10 -7.58
N THR A 66 -9.13 -7.13 -8.88
CA THR A 66 -7.82 -6.72 -9.41
C THR A 66 -7.98 -5.54 -10.36
N LEU A 67 -7.16 -4.52 -10.14
CA LEU A 67 -7.00 -3.37 -11.03
C LEU A 67 -5.79 -3.62 -11.93
N MET A 68 -6.04 -3.52 -13.23
CA MET A 68 -5.01 -3.51 -14.26
C MET A 68 -4.95 -2.09 -14.85
N ALA A 69 -3.81 -1.70 -15.38
CA ALA A 69 -3.67 -0.40 -16.03
C ALA A 69 -2.82 -0.48 -17.28
N ARG A 70 -3.24 0.24 -18.31
CA ARG A 70 -2.45 0.43 -19.53
C ARG A 70 -1.71 1.77 -19.46
N PRO A 71 -0.38 1.77 -19.27
CA PRO A 71 0.39 3.01 -19.29
C PRO A 71 0.22 3.73 -20.64
N PRO A 72 0.33 5.07 -20.67
CA PRO A 72 0.32 5.83 -21.93
C PRO A 72 1.40 5.31 -22.91
N GLY A 73 0.99 4.98 -24.12
CA GLY A 73 1.87 4.38 -25.15
C GLY A 73 2.23 2.91 -24.91
N GLY A 74 1.80 2.32 -23.79
CA GLY A 74 1.99 0.91 -23.46
C GLY A 74 1.12 0.00 -24.34
N GLN A 75 1.69 -1.13 -24.75
CA GLN A 75 0.98 -2.14 -25.56
C GLN A 75 0.27 -3.21 -24.73
N ARG A 76 0.43 -3.18 -23.40
CA ARG A 76 -0.11 -4.20 -22.49
C ARG A 76 -0.61 -3.58 -21.20
N ASP A 77 -1.54 -4.30 -20.58
CA ASP A 77 -2.00 -3.99 -19.24
C ASP A 77 -1.00 -4.51 -18.22
N LEU A 78 -0.73 -3.71 -17.19
CA LEU A 78 0.13 -4.05 -16.06
C LEU A 78 -0.74 -4.16 -14.81
N HIS A 79 -0.32 -5.04 -13.90
CA HIS A 79 -0.94 -5.12 -12.59
C HIS A 79 -0.73 -3.81 -11.84
N ALA A 80 -1.82 -3.24 -11.32
CA ALA A 80 -1.79 -2.02 -10.54
C ALA A 80 -2.05 -2.31 -9.05
N HIS A 81 -3.16 -2.98 -8.72
CA HIS A 81 -3.46 -3.32 -7.33
C HIS A 81 -4.50 -4.45 -7.20
N THR A 82 -4.54 -5.12 -6.05
CA THR A 82 -5.52 -6.18 -5.76
C THR A 82 -6.03 -6.07 -4.33
N GLY A 83 -7.35 -6.19 -4.16
CA GLY A 83 -8.04 -6.24 -2.87
C GLY A 83 -8.94 -7.47 -2.75
N THR A 84 -9.41 -7.75 -1.53
CA THR A 84 -10.36 -8.85 -1.24
C THR A 84 -11.75 -8.30 -1.01
N ILE A 85 -12.75 -8.88 -1.66
CA ILE A 85 -14.16 -8.51 -1.54
C ILE A 85 -14.78 -9.28 -0.36
N THR A 86 -15.30 -8.57 0.63
CA THR A 86 -16.01 -9.14 1.78
C THR A 86 -17.40 -9.63 1.37
N PRO A 87 -18.08 -10.45 2.19
CA PRO A 87 -19.42 -10.97 1.89
C PRO A 87 -20.49 -9.88 1.74
N ASP A 88 -20.28 -8.72 2.36
CA ASP A 88 -21.16 -7.55 2.26
C ASP A 88 -20.76 -6.58 1.14
N GLY A 89 -19.79 -6.95 0.29
CA GLY A 89 -19.44 -6.20 -0.93
C GLY A 89 -18.40 -5.09 -0.75
N ARG A 90 -17.87 -4.92 0.47
CA ARG A 90 -16.74 -4.02 0.76
C ARG A 90 -15.45 -4.62 0.23
N VAL A 91 -14.41 -3.81 0.10
CA VAL A 91 -13.08 -4.27 -0.34
C VAL A 91 -12.06 -4.03 0.75
N LEU A 92 -11.18 -5.00 1.01
CA LEU A 92 -10.07 -4.91 1.95
C LEU A 92 -8.72 -4.95 1.22
N ASP A 93 -7.78 -4.13 1.67
CA ASP A 93 -6.36 -4.24 1.34
C ASP A 93 -5.49 -3.89 2.56
N ILE A 94 -4.20 -3.58 2.35
CA ILE A 94 -3.30 -3.20 3.45
C ILE A 94 -3.59 -1.80 4.01
N TRP A 95 -4.20 -0.91 3.21
CA TRP A 95 -4.50 0.47 3.60
C TRP A 95 -5.80 0.57 4.37
N GLY A 96 -6.73 -0.36 4.14
CA GLY A 96 -7.89 -0.54 4.98
C GLY A 96 -9.08 -1.10 4.21
N GLU A 97 -10.23 -0.47 4.43
CA GLU A 97 -11.51 -0.94 3.92
C GLU A 97 -12.17 0.13 3.04
N TYR A 98 -12.82 -0.33 1.97
CA TYR A 98 -13.55 0.49 1.01
C TYR A 98 -15.00 0.03 0.94
N SER A 99 -15.93 0.97 0.89
CA SER A 99 -17.37 0.67 0.93
C SER A 99 -17.87 -0.13 -0.29
N SER A 100 -17.15 -0.13 -1.40
CA SER A 100 -17.48 -0.89 -2.61
C SER A 100 -16.27 -1.05 -3.54
N ILE A 101 -16.43 -1.83 -4.61
CA ILE A 101 -15.44 -1.95 -5.70
C ILE A 101 -15.18 -0.59 -6.36
N GLU A 102 -16.21 0.24 -6.55
CA GLU A 102 -16.09 1.58 -7.12
C GLU A 102 -15.30 2.51 -6.21
N ALA A 103 -15.53 2.45 -4.88
CA ALA A 103 -14.76 3.24 -3.91
C ALA A 103 -13.28 2.81 -3.89
N PHE A 104 -13.01 1.50 -3.97
CA PHE A 104 -11.66 0.96 -4.11
C PHE A 104 -10.99 1.46 -5.39
N ARG A 105 -11.65 1.35 -6.55
CA ARG A 105 -11.13 1.90 -7.81
C ARG A 105 -10.86 3.40 -7.72
N ALA A 106 -11.82 4.18 -7.21
CA ALA A 106 -11.70 5.63 -7.13
C ALA A 106 -10.52 6.08 -6.24
N ARG A 107 -10.15 5.30 -5.22
CA ARG A 107 -8.95 5.55 -4.41
C ARG A 107 -7.66 5.39 -5.23
N TRP A 108 -7.60 4.37 -6.07
CA TRP A 108 -6.38 3.94 -6.76
C TRP A 108 -6.18 4.58 -8.12
N GLU A 109 -7.25 4.86 -8.85
CA GLU A 109 -7.21 5.43 -10.20
C GLU A 109 -6.38 6.73 -10.31
N PRO A 110 -6.45 7.70 -9.37
CA PRO A 110 -5.60 8.90 -9.41
C PRO A 110 -4.10 8.64 -9.19
N GLN A 111 -3.74 7.48 -8.64
CA GLN A 111 -2.35 7.11 -8.34
C GLN A 111 -1.72 6.26 -9.46
N ILE A 112 -2.54 5.80 -10.40
CA ILE A 112 -2.13 4.88 -11.46
C ILE A 112 -1.94 5.67 -12.76
N ASN A 113 -0.75 5.58 -13.34
CA ASN A 113 -0.49 6.19 -14.64
C ASN A 113 -1.08 5.32 -15.77
N GLY A 114 -2.26 5.66 -16.25
CA GLY A 114 -2.87 5.00 -17.41
C GLY A 114 -4.36 4.77 -17.29
N GLN A 115 -4.94 4.12 -18.31
CA GLN A 115 -6.34 3.72 -18.27
C GLN A 115 -6.51 2.51 -17.35
N VAL A 116 -7.31 2.65 -16.31
CA VAL A 116 -7.58 1.58 -15.34
C VAL A 116 -8.74 0.68 -15.80
N THR A 117 -8.53 -0.62 -15.69
CA THR A 117 -9.55 -1.66 -15.90
C THR A 117 -9.71 -2.48 -14.63
N THR A 118 -10.96 -2.80 -14.29
CA THR A 118 -11.31 -3.53 -13.06
C THR A 118 -11.77 -4.94 -13.42
N HIS A 119 -11.19 -5.94 -12.76
CA HIS A 119 -11.57 -7.34 -12.86
C HIS A 119 -12.12 -7.82 -11.52
N ALA A 120 -13.44 -8.00 -11.44
CA ALA A 120 -14.13 -8.46 -10.24
C ALA A 120 -15.52 -9.01 -10.59
N PRO A 121 -16.08 -9.91 -9.76
CA PRO A 121 -15.38 -10.71 -8.76
C PRO A 121 -14.52 -11.79 -9.45
N ILE A 122 -13.32 -12.06 -8.94
CA ILE A 122 -12.43 -13.12 -9.48
C ILE A 122 -11.83 -13.99 -8.36
N THR A 123 -11.45 -15.23 -8.67
CA THR A 123 -10.75 -16.11 -7.72
C THR A 123 -9.26 -15.76 -7.63
N PRO A 124 -8.52 -16.21 -6.60
CA PRO A 124 -7.06 -16.08 -6.56
C PRO A 124 -6.35 -16.68 -7.77
N GLY A 125 -6.84 -17.80 -8.31
CA GLY A 125 -6.32 -18.41 -9.54
C GLY A 125 -6.49 -17.50 -10.77
N GLN A 126 -7.66 -16.88 -10.94
CA GLN A 126 -7.88 -15.91 -12.01
C GLN A 126 -7.05 -14.64 -11.81
N ALA A 127 -6.90 -14.17 -10.57
CA ALA A 127 -6.05 -13.01 -10.27
C ALA A 127 -4.59 -13.27 -10.65
N VAL A 128 -4.04 -14.46 -10.36
CA VAL A 128 -2.65 -14.74 -10.71
C VAL A 128 -2.41 -14.83 -12.22
N GLU A 129 -3.40 -15.26 -12.98
CA GLU A 129 -3.34 -15.24 -14.44
C GLU A 129 -3.27 -13.81 -15.01
N LEU A 130 -3.91 -12.84 -14.36
CA LEU A 130 -3.85 -11.43 -14.75
C LEU A 130 -2.51 -10.78 -14.42
N VAL A 131 -1.92 -11.11 -13.26
CA VAL A 131 -0.69 -10.42 -12.77
C VAL A 131 0.61 -11.09 -13.23
N THR A 132 0.58 -12.33 -13.70
CA THR A 132 1.77 -13.05 -14.16
C THR A 132 2.25 -12.47 -15.49
N GLN A 133 3.49 -11.99 -15.54
CA GLN A 133 4.05 -11.41 -16.77
C GLN A 133 4.56 -12.49 -17.74
N PRO A 134 4.60 -12.20 -19.06
CA PRO A 134 5.29 -13.05 -20.03
C PRO A 134 6.73 -13.34 -19.60
N GLY A 135 7.10 -14.62 -19.59
CA GLY A 135 8.44 -15.08 -19.19
C GLY A 135 8.57 -15.43 -17.70
N GLU A 136 7.60 -15.10 -16.86
CA GLU A 136 7.57 -15.58 -15.47
C GLU A 136 7.16 -17.06 -15.40
N THR A 137 7.63 -17.75 -14.36
CA THR A 137 7.14 -19.08 -14.02
C THR A 137 5.64 -19.01 -13.80
N LYS A 138 4.88 -19.78 -14.60
CA LYS A 138 3.42 -19.75 -14.50
C LYS A 138 2.98 -20.25 -13.12
N ARG A 139 2.18 -19.42 -12.47
CA ARG A 139 1.49 -19.70 -11.21
C ARG A 139 0.04 -20.00 -11.55
N HIS A 140 -0.55 -21.03 -10.93
CA HIS A 140 -1.90 -21.50 -11.24
C HIS A 140 -2.64 -21.99 -10.00
N GLY A 141 -3.97 -21.94 -10.06
CA GLY A 141 -4.88 -22.44 -9.03
C GLY A 141 -4.98 -21.52 -7.82
N ASP A 142 -6.03 -21.66 -7.01
CA ASP A 142 -6.36 -20.68 -5.96
C ASP A 142 -5.39 -20.66 -4.76
N LEU A 143 -4.48 -21.63 -4.68
CA LEU A 143 -3.48 -21.75 -3.61
C LEU A 143 -2.06 -21.39 -4.05
N TRP A 144 -1.90 -20.81 -5.25
CA TRP A 144 -0.61 -20.43 -5.82
C TRP A 144 0.26 -19.60 -4.87
N TRP A 145 -0.37 -18.72 -4.09
CA TRP A 145 0.27 -17.78 -3.17
C TRP A 145 0.99 -18.49 -2.01
N ALA A 146 0.60 -19.73 -1.71
CA ALA A 146 1.17 -20.54 -0.64
C ALA A 146 2.33 -21.44 -1.09
N HIS A 147 2.71 -21.39 -2.38
CA HIS A 147 3.83 -22.17 -2.90
C HIS A 147 5.21 -21.59 -2.54
N ASN A 148 5.27 -20.40 -1.93
CA ASN A 148 6.50 -19.81 -1.42
C ASN A 148 6.60 -20.05 0.10
N PRO A 149 7.28 -21.12 0.57
CA PRO A 149 7.32 -21.44 1.99
C PRO A 149 8.02 -20.37 2.84
N GLY A 150 8.89 -19.53 2.25
CA GLY A 150 9.54 -18.43 2.96
C GLY A 150 8.63 -17.24 3.21
N MET A 151 7.71 -16.95 2.27
CA MET A 151 6.80 -15.80 2.38
C MET A 151 5.41 -16.16 2.92
N THR A 152 5.00 -17.43 2.81
CA THR A 152 3.67 -17.89 3.22
C THR A 152 3.31 -17.52 4.67
N PRO A 153 4.20 -17.72 5.68
CA PRO A 153 3.90 -17.28 7.05
C PRO A 153 3.63 -15.78 7.17
N ILE A 154 4.34 -14.98 6.38
CA ILE A 154 4.24 -13.51 6.40
C ILE A 154 2.89 -13.08 5.80
N HIS A 155 2.50 -13.68 4.68
CA HIS A 155 1.20 -13.40 4.06
C HIS A 155 0.04 -13.79 4.99
N GLN A 156 0.12 -14.96 5.63
CA GLN A 156 -0.90 -15.41 6.59
C GLN A 156 -0.97 -14.49 7.82
N HIS A 157 0.18 -14.08 8.36
CA HIS A 157 0.26 -13.16 9.49
C HIS A 157 -0.44 -11.82 9.20
N PHE A 158 -0.10 -11.20 8.07
CA PHE A 158 -0.67 -9.89 7.70
C PHE A 158 -2.12 -9.99 7.25
N ALA A 159 -2.54 -11.08 6.61
CA ALA A 159 -3.95 -11.31 6.28
C ALA A 159 -4.83 -11.31 7.54
N ARG A 160 -4.41 -12.02 8.59
CA ARG A 160 -5.11 -12.00 9.88
C ARG A 160 -5.02 -10.65 10.59
N THR A 161 -3.88 -9.97 10.48
CA THR A 161 -3.70 -8.63 11.07
C THR A 161 -4.68 -7.63 10.46
N VAL A 162 -4.84 -7.63 9.13
CA VAL A 162 -5.85 -6.84 8.41
C VAL A 162 -7.26 -7.21 8.89
N LEU A 163 -7.63 -8.50 8.82
CA LEU A 163 -8.96 -8.95 9.23
C LEU A 163 -9.27 -8.59 10.69
N ARG A 164 -8.30 -8.68 11.59
CA ARG A 164 -8.46 -8.31 13.00
C ARG A 164 -8.63 -6.82 13.19
N ARG A 165 -7.82 -5.99 12.51
CA ARG A 165 -7.92 -4.52 12.56
C ARG A 165 -9.32 -4.04 12.19
N HIS A 166 -9.98 -4.71 11.24
CA HIS A 166 -11.33 -4.39 10.79
C HIS A 166 -12.46 -5.20 11.48
N GLY A 167 -12.16 -5.94 12.56
CA GLY A 167 -13.19 -6.71 13.29
C GLY A 167 -13.74 -7.95 12.56
N LEU A 168 -13.11 -8.36 11.47
CA LEU A 168 -13.51 -9.46 10.58
C LEU A 168 -12.84 -10.80 10.94
N ASN A 169 -12.12 -10.89 12.06
CA ASN A 169 -11.44 -12.11 12.53
C ASN A 169 -12.40 -13.31 12.68
N HIS A 170 -13.69 -13.07 12.94
CA HIS A 170 -14.69 -14.12 13.06
C HIS A 170 -14.99 -14.86 11.74
N HIS A 171 -14.60 -14.28 10.59
CA HIS A 171 -14.69 -14.93 9.28
C HIS A 171 -13.51 -15.85 8.95
N LEU A 172 -12.45 -15.85 9.77
CA LEU A 172 -11.37 -16.82 9.59
C LEU A 172 -11.90 -18.23 9.73
N ARG A 173 -11.45 -19.12 8.84
CA ARG A 173 -11.61 -20.57 8.95
C ARG A 173 -11.03 -21.06 10.29
N PRO A 174 -11.58 -22.12 10.91
CA PRO A 174 -11.11 -22.62 12.20
C PRO A 174 -9.59 -22.81 12.29
N GLU A 175 -8.99 -23.43 11.27
CA GLU A 175 -7.54 -23.68 11.14
C GLU A 175 -6.69 -22.42 10.95
N ALA A 176 -7.30 -21.31 10.54
CA ALA A 176 -6.61 -20.03 10.37
C ALA A 176 -6.63 -19.19 11.67
N ARG A 177 -7.49 -19.50 12.64
CA ARG A 177 -7.66 -18.68 13.87
C ARG A 177 -6.51 -18.82 14.85
N THR A 178 -5.83 -19.96 14.86
CA THR A 178 -4.77 -20.28 15.80
C THR A 178 -3.45 -19.61 15.37
N GLY A 179 -2.90 -18.72 16.20
CA GLY A 179 -1.55 -18.16 15.99
C GLY A 179 -1.36 -16.76 16.58
N ILE A 180 -2.36 -15.89 16.47
CA ILE A 180 -2.17 -14.46 16.74
C ILE A 180 -2.51 -14.03 18.16
N ASP A 181 -3.39 -14.77 18.87
CA ASP A 181 -3.94 -14.30 20.15
C ASP A 181 -2.88 -14.11 21.24
N HIS A 182 -1.83 -14.93 21.26
CA HIS A 182 -0.72 -14.80 22.21
C HIS A 182 0.23 -13.66 21.83
N ILE A 183 0.56 -13.50 20.53
CA ILE A 183 1.50 -12.48 20.05
C ILE A 183 0.91 -11.08 20.21
N TRP A 184 -0.36 -10.88 19.85
CA TRP A 184 -1.01 -9.56 19.94
C TRP A 184 -1.04 -8.99 21.36
N VAL A 185 -1.25 -9.84 22.36
CA VAL A 185 -1.32 -9.42 23.76
C VAL A 185 0.04 -8.90 24.24
N GLU A 186 1.14 -9.47 23.76
CA GLU A 186 2.48 -9.00 24.07
C GLU A 186 2.84 -7.74 23.28
N THR A 187 2.56 -7.71 21.97
CA THR A 187 2.89 -6.54 21.14
C THR A 187 2.14 -5.29 21.57
N ARG A 188 0.84 -5.38 21.94
CA ARG A 188 0.08 -4.22 22.47
C ARG A 188 0.63 -3.63 23.76
N LYS A 189 1.32 -4.43 24.59
CA LYS A 189 1.92 -3.91 25.82
C LYS A 189 3.16 -3.05 25.54
N ASN A 190 3.80 -3.27 24.39
CA ASN A 190 5.06 -2.64 24.02
C ASN A 190 4.88 -1.54 22.95
N ILE A 191 3.77 -1.53 22.22
CA ILE A 191 3.41 -0.42 21.32
C ILE A 191 2.84 0.71 22.18
N VAL A 192 3.58 1.81 22.29
CA VAL A 192 3.05 3.10 22.77
C VAL A 192 1.83 3.41 21.91
N PRO A 193 0.63 3.67 22.49
CA PRO A 193 -0.59 3.85 21.71
C PRO A 193 -0.37 4.95 20.68
N GLU A 194 -0.24 4.52 19.43
CA GLU A 194 -0.37 5.39 18.28
C GLU A 194 -1.77 5.99 18.40
N GLN A 195 -1.84 7.33 18.49
CA GLN A 195 -3.10 8.05 18.63
C GLN A 195 -4.03 7.57 17.52
N SER A 196 -5.07 6.84 17.90
CA SER A 196 -6.08 6.30 16.99
C SER A 196 -6.56 7.42 16.08
N THR A 197 -6.13 7.39 14.82
CA THR A 197 -6.73 8.21 13.77
C THR A 197 -8.20 7.80 13.70
N PRO A 198 -9.17 8.73 13.83
CA PRO A 198 -10.58 8.39 13.73
C PRO A 198 -10.87 7.78 12.35
N ASP A 199 -11.60 6.66 12.34
CA ASP A 199 -12.08 5.99 11.14
C ASP A 199 -12.72 6.99 10.16
N ALA A 200 -12.18 7.06 8.96
CA ALA A 200 -12.79 7.75 7.83
C ALA A 200 -13.97 6.91 7.30
N THR A 201 -15.06 6.82 8.05
CA THR A 201 -16.34 6.27 7.56
C THR A 201 -17.52 7.13 8.00
N ALA A 202 -17.97 7.99 7.10
CA ALA A 202 -19.38 8.16 6.71
C ALA A 202 -19.51 9.35 5.76
N ALA A 203 -19.87 9.10 4.50
CA ALA A 203 -20.44 10.15 3.65
C ALA A 203 -21.73 10.66 4.33
N PRO A 204 -21.95 11.99 4.45
CA PRO A 204 -23.15 12.49 5.10
C PRO A 204 -24.38 12.18 4.24
N LYS A 205 -25.28 11.34 4.76
CA LYS A 205 -26.66 11.28 4.29
C LYS A 205 -27.33 12.60 4.66
N SER A 206 -27.60 13.40 3.65
CA SER A 206 -28.36 14.64 3.77
C SER A 206 -29.79 14.31 4.19
N THR A 207 -30.13 14.64 5.43
CA THR A 207 -31.52 14.75 5.90
C THR A 207 -31.65 16.08 6.62
N ALA A 208 -32.55 16.90 6.10
CA ALA A 208 -32.78 18.25 6.57
C ALA A 208 -33.46 18.31 7.95
N THR A 209 -33.20 19.43 8.62
CA THR A 209 -34.02 20.10 9.67
C THR A 209 -33.90 19.57 11.11
N THR A 210 -33.19 20.29 12.00
CA THR A 210 -33.76 21.29 12.94
C THR A 210 -32.78 21.63 14.10
N THR A 211 -32.88 22.89 14.54
CA THR A 211 -32.50 23.48 15.84
C THR A 211 -31.02 23.75 16.15
N PHE A 212 -30.66 25.02 15.96
CA PHE A 212 -29.45 25.66 16.49
C PHE A 212 -29.47 25.63 18.02
N SER A 213 -28.58 24.85 18.62
CA SER A 213 -28.17 24.97 20.03
C SER A 213 -26.70 25.41 20.03
N GLY A 214 -26.45 26.61 20.56
CA GLY A 214 -25.14 27.24 20.59
C GLY A 214 -24.19 26.52 21.54
N GLY A 215 -23.34 25.66 20.98
CA GLY A 215 -22.22 25.03 21.69
C GLY A 215 -21.26 24.35 20.73
N SER A 216 -20.01 24.83 20.70
CA SER A 216 -18.84 24.13 20.16
C SER A 216 -18.63 24.02 18.63
N VAL A 217 -18.91 25.07 17.86
CA VAL A 217 -18.50 25.13 16.42
C VAL A 217 -16.96 25.23 16.26
N MET A 218 -16.25 25.72 17.28
CA MET A 218 -14.78 25.85 17.22
C MET A 218 -14.04 24.50 17.32
N SER A 219 -14.58 23.52 18.04
CA SER A 219 -13.89 22.22 18.23
C SER A 219 -13.85 21.39 16.94
N THR A 220 -14.93 21.41 16.16
CA THR A 220 -15.04 20.64 14.92
C THR A 220 -14.16 21.20 13.81
N LEU A 221 -13.99 22.54 13.75
CA LEU A 221 -13.10 23.17 12.77
C LEU A 221 -11.63 22.88 13.09
N ALA A 222 -11.24 22.93 14.37
CA ALA A 222 -9.88 22.61 14.80
C ALA A 222 -9.53 21.14 14.52
N GLU A 223 -10.46 20.22 14.79
CA GLU A 223 -10.28 18.79 14.48
C GLU A 223 -10.17 18.53 12.97
N GLN A 224 -11.02 19.17 12.16
CA GLN A 224 -10.93 19.09 10.69
C GLN A 224 -9.59 19.62 10.17
N ALA A 225 -9.09 20.72 10.73
CA ALA A 225 -7.79 21.29 10.39
C ALA A 225 -6.64 20.33 10.76
N ARG A 226 -6.63 19.75 11.96
CA ARG A 226 -5.61 18.76 12.37
C ARG A 226 -5.63 17.52 11.48
N HIS A 227 -6.82 17.02 11.11
CA HIS A 227 -6.94 15.89 10.20
C HIS A 227 -6.40 16.21 8.79
N ALA A 228 -6.73 17.39 8.25
CA ALA A 228 -6.22 17.81 6.95
C ALA A 228 -4.69 17.98 6.95
N LEU A 229 -4.11 18.52 8.02
CA LEU A 229 -2.66 18.65 8.19
C LEU A 229 -1.97 17.29 8.29
N SER A 230 -2.55 16.35 9.05
CA SER A 230 -2.05 14.97 9.14
C SER A 230 -2.02 14.27 7.78
N LEU A 231 -3.12 14.36 7.01
CA LEU A 231 -3.19 13.80 5.66
C LEU A 231 -2.20 14.47 4.69
N ALA A 232 -1.97 15.78 4.86
CA ALA A 232 -0.97 16.51 4.07
C ALA A 232 0.45 16.01 4.37
N ASN A 233 0.78 15.76 5.64
CA ASN A 233 2.07 15.20 6.05
C ASN A 233 2.29 13.77 5.56
N GLU A 234 1.27 12.93 5.60
CA GLU A 234 1.32 11.57 5.03
C GLU A 234 1.66 11.64 3.53
N LYS A 235 0.97 12.51 2.78
CA LYS A 235 1.26 12.76 1.37
C LYS A 235 2.66 13.35 1.14
N ALA A 236 3.11 14.25 2.01
CA ALA A 236 4.44 14.83 1.91
C ALA A 236 5.53 13.76 2.08
N THR A 237 5.35 12.84 3.02
CA THR A 237 6.24 11.69 3.22
C THR A 237 6.30 10.81 1.97
N TYR A 238 5.14 10.51 1.36
CA TYR A 238 5.09 9.78 0.09
C TYR A 238 5.84 10.50 -1.04
N VAL A 239 5.60 11.82 -1.20
CA VAL A 239 6.27 12.63 -2.22
C VAL A 239 7.78 12.66 -1.98
N GLN A 240 8.24 12.78 -0.73
CA GLN A 240 9.66 12.73 -0.40
C GLN A 240 10.30 11.40 -0.80
N GLY A 241 9.64 10.27 -0.53
CA GLY A 241 10.09 8.96 -0.97
C GLY A 241 10.21 8.86 -2.50
N ALA A 242 9.18 9.32 -3.23
CA ALA A 242 9.20 9.33 -4.69
C ALA A 242 10.30 10.24 -5.28
N LEU A 243 10.54 11.41 -4.68
CA LEU A 243 11.61 12.33 -5.10
C LEU A 243 13.00 11.75 -4.84
N GLN A 244 13.19 11.13 -3.68
CA GLN A 244 14.44 10.44 -3.36
C GLN A 244 14.69 9.29 -4.34
N GLN A 245 13.65 8.54 -4.71
CA GLN A 245 13.75 7.47 -5.69
C GLN A 245 14.14 8.00 -7.07
N ALA A 246 13.45 9.03 -7.57
CA ALA A 246 13.76 9.64 -8.86
C ALA A 246 15.21 10.16 -8.91
N ARG A 247 15.73 10.69 -7.79
CA ARG A 247 17.14 11.10 -7.69
C ARG A 247 18.10 9.92 -7.83
N LEU A 248 17.85 8.79 -7.17
CA LEU A 248 18.69 7.59 -7.29
C LEU A 248 18.70 7.06 -8.74
N ASP A 249 17.55 7.09 -9.42
CA ASP A 249 17.46 6.67 -10.82
C ASP A 249 18.26 7.60 -11.75
N LEU A 250 18.27 8.90 -11.48
CA LEU A 250 19.12 9.84 -12.22
C LEU A 250 20.61 9.60 -11.97
N ASP A 251 21.02 9.30 -10.74
CA ASP A 251 22.41 8.94 -10.42
C ASP A 251 22.86 7.69 -11.20
N ASP A 252 22.01 6.66 -11.25
CA ASP A 252 22.27 5.44 -12.03
C ASP A 252 22.39 5.73 -13.54
N ILE A 253 21.51 6.57 -14.10
CA ILE A 253 21.56 6.98 -15.52
C ILE A 253 22.84 7.77 -15.82
N ILE A 254 23.20 8.74 -14.97
CA ILE A 254 24.43 9.53 -15.13
C ILE A 254 25.66 8.62 -15.09
N ALA A 255 25.69 7.66 -14.16
CA ALA A 255 26.77 6.68 -14.07
C ALA A 255 26.88 5.82 -15.34
N GLN A 256 25.76 5.34 -15.89
CA GLN A 256 25.74 4.57 -17.13
C GLN A 256 26.22 5.40 -18.34
N LEU A 257 25.76 6.65 -18.46
CA LEU A 257 26.20 7.54 -19.54
C LEU A 257 27.71 7.82 -19.47
N SER A 258 28.27 7.92 -18.26
CA SER A 258 29.72 8.13 -18.07
C SER A 258 30.60 6.95 -18.51
N GLN A 259 30.01 5.74 -18.65
CA GLN A 259 30.73 4.55 -19.12
C GLN A 259 30.80 4.45 -20.65
N VAL A 260 30.04 5.26 -21.38
CA VAL A 260 30.06 5.29 -22.84
C VAL A 260 31.34 6.01 -23.29
N THR A 261 32.34 5.26 -23.74
CA THR A 261 33.69 5.76 -24.05
C THR A 261 33.78 6.59 -25.33
N ASP A 262 32.81 6.48 -26.23
CA ASP A 262 32.71 7.35 -27.40
C ASP A 262 32.03 8.65 -27.00
N THR A 263 32.84 9.70 -26.84
CA THR A 263 32.45 11.07 -26.45
C THR A 263 31.67 11.78 -27.54
N ALA A 264 30.58 11.19 -28.00
CA ALA A 264 29.64 11.88 -28.85
C ALA A 264 29.08 13.07 -28.07
N GLU A 265 29.09 14.26 -28.68
CA GLU A 265 28.55 15.52 -28.13
C GLU A 265 27.13 15.35 -27.57
N THR A 266 26.35 14.46 -28.18
CA THR A 266 24.99 14.09 -27.75
C THR A 266 24.96 13.42 -26.38
N VAL A 267 25.93 12.57 -26.03
CA VAL A 267 26.02 11.91 -24.71
C VAL A 267 26.38 12.92 -23.62
N MET A 268 27.27 13.86 -23.93
CA MET A 268 27.60 14.97 -23.01
C MET A 268 26.37 15.86 -22.76
N GLN A 269 25.64 16.21 -23.81
CA GLN A 269 24.41 17.00 -23.69
C GLN A 269 23.34 16.28 -22.87
N ALA A 270 23.12 14.98 -23.12
CA ALA A 270 22.19 14.17 -22.34
C ALA A 270 22.59 14.11 -20.86
N THR A 271 23.87 13.89 -20.58
CA THR A 271 24.40 13.86 -19.19
C THR A 271 24.15 15.19 -18.48
N ALA A 272 24.40 16.33 -19.15
CA ALA A 272 24.15 17.65 -18.58
C ALA A 272 22.64 17.87 -18.26
N ILE A 273 21.74 17.42 -19.13
CA ILE A 273 20.29 17.49 -18.89
C ILE A 273 19.89 16.64 -17.67
N TYR A 274 20.42 15.42 -17.54
CA TYR A 274 20.13 14.57 -16.39
C TYR A 274 20.69 15.14 -15.07
N MET A 275 21.87 15.76 -15.10
CA MET A 275 22.41 16.50 -13.95
C MET A 275 21.50 17.67 -13.55
N GLN A 276 21.04 18.47 -14.51
CA GLN A 276 20.10 19.56 -14.24
C GLN A 276 18.76 19.04 -13.67
N ALA A 277 18.25 17.92 -14.19
CA ALA A 277 17.05 17.29 -13.65
C ALA A 277 17.25 16.85 -12.18
N LYS A 278 18.43 16.32 -11.85
CA LYS A 278 18.78 15.95 -10.48
C LYS A 278 18.79 17.15 -9.54
N ASP A 279 19.42 18.25 -9.93
CA ASP A 279 19.46 19.49 -9.14
C ASP A 279 18.04 20.02 -8.88
N ASN A 280 17.16 19.96 -9.89
CA ASN A 280 15.76 20.35 -9.75
C ASN A 280 14.99 19.46 -8.77
N LEU A 281 15.26 18.14 -8.75
CA LEU A 281 14.64 17.23 -7.78
C LEU A 281 15.11 17.51 -6.35
N GLU A 282 16.39 17.81 -6.15
CA GLU A 282 16.93 18.19 -4.84
C GLU A 282 16.29 19.48 -4.33
N ALA A 283 16.13 20.49 -5.20
CA ALA A 283 15.43 21.72 -4.87
C ALA A 283 13.96 21.45 -4.48
N LEU A 284 13.26 20.62 -5.24
CA LEU A 284 11.87 20.24 -4.95
C LEU A 284 11.75 19.46 -3.64
N GLN A 285 12.69 18.56 -3.35
CA GLN A 285 12.74 17.82 -2.09
C GLN A 285 12.91 18.78 -0.90
N GLY A 286 13.76 19.81 -1.03
CA GLY A 286 13.91 20.87 -0.02
C GLY A 286 12.62 21.66 0.23
N LEU A 287 11.89 22.00 -0.84
CA LEU A 287 10.59 22.68 -0.73
C LEU A 287 9.54 21.81 -0.03
N VAL A 288 9.44 20.52 -0.38
CA VAL A 288 8.50 19.59 0.26
C VAL A 288 8.84 19.39 1.74
N SER A 289 10.13 19.26 2.09
CA SER A 289 10.57 19.20 3.49
C SER A 289 10.23 20.45 4.28
N THR A 290 10.37 21.63 3.67
CA THR A 290 10.02 22.91 4.30
C THR A 290 8.51 23.02 4.51
N ALA A 291 7.71 22.60 3.52
CA ALA A 291 6.25 22.60 3.62
C ALA A 291 5.77 21.64 4.73
N ALA A 292 6.34 20.43 4.82
CA ALA A 292 6.03 19.46 5.87
C ALA A 292 6.38 19.98 7.27
N ALA A 293 7.54 20.64 7.42
CA ALA A 293 7.91 21.26 8.69
C ALA A 293 6.97 22.41 9.09
N ALA A 294 6.47 23.18 8.13
CA ALA A 294 5.51 24.25 8.38
C ALA A 294 4.14 23.71 8.83
N THR A 295 3.67 22.61 8.22
CA THR A 295 2.43 21.94 8.61
C THR A 295 2.54 21.33 10.01
N ASP A 296 3.68 20.72 10.37
CA ASP A 296 3.95 20.24 11.73
C ASP A 296 3.93 21.36 12.77
N LEU A 297 4.57 22.48 12.47
CA LEU A 297 4.58 23.65 13.34
C LEU A 297 3.16 24.18 13.58
N HIS A 298 2.34 24.24 12.53
CA HIS A 298 0.96 24.71 12.64
C HIS A 298 0.06 23.71 13.39
N ALA A 299 0.28 22.41 13.21
CA ALA A 299 -0.46 21.38 13.94
C ALA A 299 -0.19 21.44 15.45
N GLY A 300 1.03 21.81 15.88
CA GLY A 300 1.38 21.96 17.29
C GLY A 300 0.81 23.20 17.99
N VAL A 301 0.36 24.21 17.23
CA VAL A 301 -0.24 25.45 17.76
C VAL A 301 -1.76 25.35 17.91
N LEU A 302 -2.40 24.43 17.16
CA LEU A 302 -3.85 24.18 17.18
C LEU A 302 -4.27 23.22 18.29
#